data_AF-T0GGL4-F1
#
_entry.id   AF-T0GGL4-F1
#
_cell.length_a   1.000
_cell.length_b   1.000
_cell.length_c   1.000
_cell.angle_alpha   90.00
_cell.angle_beta   90.00
_cell.angle_gamma   90.00
#
_symmetry.space_group_name_H-M   'P 1'
#
loop_
_entity.id
_entity.type
_entity.pdbx_description
1 polymer ?
#
loop_
_entity_poly.entity_id
_entity_poly.type
_entity_poly.pdbx_seq_one_letter_code
_entity_poly.pdbx_strand_id
1 'polypeptide(L)'
;MADFFLGLRPGIYRSGSRVMQTQADGEAWARAYDDLLDKNDAIVMILDAAQRPGPEAGKPLALWLKARREVLAAKVKLALYVVTDAAERTAMEERRAAQTESAWPIAQITRPAIQRRSPRPIAPASVPLTMASARGAPPSRIGSVSARWTGA
;
A
#
# COMPACT_ATOMS: atom_id res chain seq x y z
N MET A 1 -21.23 -5.38 -2.84
CA MET A 1 -20.03 -4.67 -3.36
C MET A 1 -18.85 -4.80 -2.38
N ALA A 2 -19.02 -4.42 -1.10
CA ALA A 2 -17.97 -4.48 -0.07
C ALA A 2 -17.37 -5.88 0.19
N ASP A 3 -18.13 -6.96 -0.07
CA ASP A 3 -17.68 -8.33 0.20
C ASP A 3 -16.53 -8.80 -0.70
N PHE A 4 -16.51 -8.32 -1.94
CA PHE A 4 -15.50 -8.68 -2.95
C PHE A 4 -14.48 -7.56 -3.19
N PHE A 5 -14.88 -6.29 -3.04
CA PHE A 5 -13.99 -5.14 -3.22
C PHE A 5 -14.22 -4.10 -2.14
N LEU A 6 -13.15 -3.77 -1.44
CA LEU A 6 -13.10 -2.71 -0.44
C LEU A 6 -12.51 -1.46 -1.08
N GLY A 7 -13.31 -0.40 -1.15
CA GLY A 7 -12.83 0.92 -1.58
C GLY A 7 -11.88 1.51 -0.54
N LEU A 8 -10.65 1.80 -0.95
CA LEU A 8 -9.67 2.49 -0.10
C LEU A 8 -9.72 4.00 -0.33
N ARG A 9 -9.80 4.40 -1.59
CA ARG A 9 -9.92 5.76 -2.10
C ARG A 9 -10.68 5.73 -3.43
N PRO A 10 -11.19 6.86 -3.94
CA PRO A 10 -11.77 6.91 -5.27
C PRO A 10 -10.81 6.30 -6.31
N GLY A 11 -11.31 5.35 -7.11
CA GLY A 11 -10.50 4.63 -8.10
C GLY A 11 -9.51 3.59 -7.54
N ILE A 12 -9.37 3.41 -6.23
CA ILE A 12 -8.44 2.45 -5.62
C ILE A 12 -9.19 1.46 -4.74
N TYR A 13 -9.11 0.18 -5.10
CA TYR A 13 -9.83 -0.88 -4.40
C TYR A 13 -8.91 -2.04 -4.06
N ARG A 14 -9.18 -2.66 -2.92
CA ARG A 14 -8.57 -3.92 -2.47
C ARG A 14 -9.57 -5.05 -2.63
N SER A 15 -9.13 -6.26 -2.90
CA SER A 15 -9.97 -7.44 -2.75
C SER A 15 -10.50 -7.54 -1.30
N GLY A 16 -11.76 -7.97 -1.19
CA GLY A 16 -12.49 -8.07 0.08
C GLY A 16 -11.99 -9.22 0.93
N SER A 17 -12.86 -9.88 1.70
CA SER A 17 -12.51 -11.09 2.48
C SER A 17 -13.21 -12.34 1.97
N ARG A 18 -14.15 -12.19 1.02
CA ARG A 18 -14.94 -13.32 0.51
C ARG A 18 -14.12 -14.17 -0.46
N VAL A 19 -13.96 -15.45 -0.11
CA VAL A 19 -13.38 -16.45 -1.00
C VAL A 19 -14.41 -16.87 -2.05
N MET A 20 -13.99 -16.97 -3.31
CA MET A 20 -14.84 -17.40 -4.41
C MET A 20 -14.70 -18.91 -4.61
N GLN A 21 -15.69 -19.68 -4.16
CA GLN A 21 -15.66 -21.14 -4.30
C GLN A 21 -16.65 -21.64 -5.35
N THR A 22 -17.85 -21.06 -5.37
CA THR A 22 -18.95 -21.51 -6.22
C THR A 22 -19.05 -20.72 -7.52
N GLN A 23 -19.73 -21.28 -8.52
CA GLN A 23 -20.08 -20.53 -9.75
C GLN A 23 -20.83 -19.23 -9.42
N ALA A 24 -21.76 -19.27 -8.47
CA ALA A 24 -22.54 -18.11 -8.04
C ALA A 24 -21.66 -17.01 -7.44
N ASP A 25 -20.60 -17.37 -6.69
CA ASP A 25 -19.60 -16.41 -6.21
C ASP A 25 -18.87 -15.74 -7.38
N GLY A 26 -18.51 -16.51 -8.40
CA GLY A 26 -17.86 -15.98 -9.60
C GLY A 26 -18.75 -14.99 -10.36
N GLU A 27 -20.03 -15.30 -10.52
CA GLU A 27 -21.01 -14.41 -11.16
C GLU A 27 -21.30 -13.16 -10.31
N ALA A 28 -21.29 -13.28 -8.98
CA ALA A 28 -21.47 -12.15 -8.07
C ALA A 28 -20.23 -11.22 -8.09
N TRP A 29 -19.03 -11.79 -8.12
CA TRP A 29 -17.77 -11.04 -8.27
C TRP A 29 -17.74 -10.28 -9.61
N ALA A 30 -18.11 -10.95 -10.69
CA ALA A 30 -18.20 -10.39 -12.03
C ALA A 30 -19.09 -9.15 -12.09
N ARG A 31 -20.30 -9.25 -11.51
CA ARG A 31 -21.23 -8.11 -11.40
C ARG A 31 -20.65 -6.98 -10.55
N ALA A 32 -20.04 -7.31 -9.42
CA ALA A 32 -19.42 -6.31 -8.55
C ALA A 32 -18.26 -5.57 -9.24
N TYR A 33 -17.53 -6.23 -10.14
CA TYR A 33 -16.48 -5.59 -10.93
C TYR A 33 -17.07 -4.70 -12.04
N ASP A 34 -18.14 -5.12 -12.71
CA ASP A 34 -18.85 -4.27 -13.68
C ASP A 34 -19.32 -2.96 -13.02
N ASP A 35 -19.90 -3.04 -11.83
CA ASP A 35 -20.27 -1.85 -11.05
C ASP A 35 -19.08 -0.91 -10.78
N LEU A 36 -17.87 -1.46 -10.60
CA LEU A 36 -16.65 -0.66 -10.44
C LEU A 36 -16.24 0.00 -11.75
N LEU A 37 -16.29 -0.74 -12.86
CA LEU A 37 -15.93 -0.21 -14.18
C LEU A 37 -16.90 0.89 -14.61
N ASP A 38 -18.18 0.77 -14.31
CA ASP A 38 -19.18 1.78 -14.68
C ASP A 38 -19.02 3.07 -13.88
N LYS A 39 -18.68 2.97 -12.59
CA LYS A 39 -18.55 4.13 -11.70
C LYS A 39 -17.22 4.87 -11.82
N ASN A 40 -16.21 4.29 -12.47
CA ASN A 40 -14.85 4.82 -12.46
C ASN A 40 -14.27 4.87 -13.88
N ASP A 41 -13.67 6.00 -14.25
CA ASP A 41 -12.93 6.15 -15.51
C ASP A 41 -11.57 5.44 -15.48
N ALA A 42 -11.01 5.27 -14.28
CA ALA A 42 -9.75 4.57 -14.05
C ALA A 42 -9.76 3.86 -12.69
N ILE A 43 -9.23 2.65 -12.65
CA ILE A 43 -9.14 1.84 -11.42
C ILE A 43 -7.76 1.22 -11.20
N VAL A 44 -7.38 1.13 -9.92
CA VAL A 44 -6.19 0.44 -9.41
C VAL A 44 -6.63 -0.64 -8.43
N MET A 45 -6.32 -1.91 -8.75
CA MET A 45 -6.69 -3.06 -7.94
C MET A 45 -5.53 -3.58 -7.10
N ILE A 46 -5.82 -3.92 -5.84
CA ILE A 46 -4.93 -4.66 -4.94
C ILE A 46 -5.59 -6.01 -4.64
N LEU A 47 -5.09 -7.08 -5.25
CA LEU A 47 -5.66 -8.42 -5.20
C LEU A 47 -4.83 -9.30 -4.27
N ASP A 48 -5.48 -9.92 -3.29
CA ASP A 48 -4.86 -10.93 -2.44
C ASP A 48 -4.79 -12.27 -3.19
N ALA A 49 -3.59 -12.84 -3.32
CA ALA A 49 -3.40 -14.12 -4.00
C ALA A 49 -4.08 -15.30 -3.29
N ALA A 50 -4.31 -15.20 -1.97
CA ALA A 50 -5.06 -16.21 -1.22
C ALA A 50 -6.55 -16.27 -1.64
N GLN A 51 -7.04 -15.25 -2.36
CA GLN A 51 -8.43 -15.15 -2.80
C GLN A 51 -8.63 -15.58 -4.25
N ARG A 52 -7.71 -16.38 -4.79
CA ARG A 52 -7.89 -16.98 -6.10
C ARG A 52 -9.19 -17.79 -6.14
N PRO A 53 -9.94 -17.68 -7.25
CA PRO A 53 -11.16 -18.45 -7.39
C PRO A 53 -10.85 -19.95 -7.39
N GLY A 54 -11.70 -20.71 -6.71
CA GLY A 54 -11.78 -22.15 -6.87
C GLY A 54 -12.19 -22.52 -8.31
N PRO A 55 -12.06 -23.80 -8.70
CA PRO A 55 -12.28 -24.25 -10.08
C PRO A 55 -13.69 -23.93 -10.60
N GLU A 56 -14.73 -24.04 -9.76
CA GLU A 56 -16.10 -23.74 -10.17
C GLU A 56 -16.34 -22.23 -10.37
N ALA A 57 -15.76 -21.39 -9.51
CA ALA A 57 -15.79 -19.94 -9.67
C ALA A 57 -14.89 -19.46 -10.84
N GLY A 58 -13.88 -20.24 -11.23
CA GLY A 58 -12.89 -19.85 -12.23
C GLY A 58 -13.43 -19.73 -13.65
N LYS A 59 -14.33 -20.63 -14.06
CA LYS A 59 -14.91 -20.64 -15.41
C LYS A 59 -15.70 -19.36 -15.75
N PRO A 60 -16.68 -18.91 -14.92
CA PRO A 60 -17.40 -17.68 -15.21
C PRO A 60 -16.46 -16.45 -15.19
N LEU A 61 -15.45 -16.42 -14.31
CA LEU A 61 -14.45 -15.35 -14.28
C LEU A 61 -13.60 -15.30 -15.55
N ALA A 62 -13.12 -16.44 -16.04
CA ALA A 62 -12.31 -16.51 -17.26
C ALA A 62 -13.10 -16.00 -18.48
N LEU A 63 -14.37 -16.39 -18.59
CA LEU A 63 -15.25 -15.91 -19.66
C LEU A 63 -15.51 -14.40 -19.53
N TRP A 64 -15.76 -13.91 -18.32
CA TRP A 64 -15.97 -12.49 -18.04
C TRP A 64 -14.75 -11.64 -18.40
N LEU A 65 -13.55 -12.07 -17.99
CA LEU A 65 -12.27 -11.41 -18.31
C LEU A 65 -12.03 -11.35 -19.82
N LYS A 66 -12.31 -12.46 -20.53
CA LYS A 66 -12.16 -12.51 -21.99
C LYS A 66 -13.12 -11.54 -22.68
N ALA A 67 -14.38 -11.51 -22.26
CA ALA A 67 -15.40 -10.64 -22.85
C ALA A 67 -15.12 -9.15 -22.62
N ARG A 68 -14.46 -8.80 -21.51
CA ARG A 68 -14.23 -7.40 -21.10
C ARG A 68 -12.79 -6.93 -21.30
N ARG A 69 -11.99 -7.67 -22.07
CA ARG A 69 -10.57 -7.41 -22.28
C ARG A 69 -10.26 -5.95 -22.64
N GLU A 70 -11.03 -5.37 -23.56
CA GLU A 70 -10.81 -3.99 -24.02
C GLU A 70 -11.15 -2.95 -22.96
N VAL A 71 -12.29 -3.12 -22.27
CA VAL A 71 -12.69 -2.24 -21.17
C VAL A 71 -11.69 -2.31 -20.02
N LEU A 72 -11.19 -3.50 -19.71
CA LEU A 72 -10.15 -3.71 -18.70
C LEU A 72 -8.85 -3.02 -19.12
N ALA A 73 -8.42 -3.15 -20.37
CA ALA A 73 -7.23 -2.48 -20.87
C ALA A 73 -7.35 -0.94 -20.83
N ALA A 74 -8.55 -0.42 -21.08
CA ALA A 74 -8.82 1.02 -21.03
C ALA A 74 -8.84 1.56 -19.59
N LYS A 75 -9.53 0.88 -18.67
CA LYS A 75 -9.86 1.40 -17.35
C LYS A 75 -8.96 0.91 -16.22
N VAL A 76 -8.44 -0.32 -16.27
CA VAL A 76 -7.54 -0.85 -15.23
C VAL A 76 -6.12 -0.35 -15.48
N LYS A 77 -5.67 0.59 -14.65
CA LYS A 77 -4.34 1.18 -14.79
C LYS A 77 -3.26 0.34 -14.12
N LEU A 78 -3.62 -0.37 -13.06
CA LEU A 78 -2.68 -1.18 -12.29
C LEU A 78 -3.41 -2.29 -11.53
N ALA A 79 -2.85 -3.49 -11.53
CA ALA A 79 -3.25 -4.60 -10.69
C ALA A 79 -2.04 -5.09 -9.88
N LEU A 80 -2.11 -4.95 -8.55
CA LEU A 80 -1.09 -5.39 -7.60
C LEU A 80 -1.53 -6.70 -6.95
N TYR A 81 -0.70 -7.73 -7.04
CA TYR A 81 -0.93 -8.97 -6.33
C TYR A 81 -0.16 -8.98 -5.01
N VAL A 82 -0.86 -9.20 -3.91
CA VAL A 82 -0.27 -9.40 -2.59
C VAL A 82 -0.12 -10.89 -2.37
N VAL A 83 1.12 -11.34 -2.25
CA VAL A 83 1.48 -12.74 -1.93
C VAL A 83 2.25 -12.71 -0.62
N THR A 84 1.73 -13.36 0.40
CA THR A 84 2.38 -13.44 1.72
C THR A 84 3.28 -14.65 1.86
N ASP A 85 3.00 -15.73 1.12
CA ASP A 85 3.81 -16.93 1.13
C ASP A 85 5.05 -16.78 0.22
N ALA A 86 6.23 -17.07 0.77
CA ALA A 86 7.49 -16.88 0.06
C ALA A 86 7.67 -17.86 -1.11
N ALA A 87 7.21 -19.11 -0.96
CA ALA A 87 7.32 -20.11 -2.01
C ALA A 87 6.36 -19.80 -3.16
N GLU A 88 5.13 -19.38 -2.85
CA GLU A 88 4.17 -18.93 -3.84
C GLU A 88 4.65 -17.68 -4.57
N ARG A 89 5.29 -16.75 -3.85
CA ARG A 89 5.88 -15.55 -4.45
C ARG A 89 6.95 -15.93 -5.47
N THR A 90 7.89 -16.82 -5.11
CA THR A 90 8.94 -17.29 -6.04
C THR A 90 8.33 -17.99 -7.25
N ALA A 91 7.36 -18.87 -7.06
CA ALA A 91 6.68 -19.55 -8.18
C ALA A 91 5.94 -18.56 -9.11
N MET A 92 5.38 -17.48 -8.57
CA MET A 92 4.74 -16.44 -9.37
C MET A 92 5.77 -15.60 -10.15
N GLU A 93 6.90 -15.26 -9.53
CA GLU A 93 8.01 -14.55 -10.17
C GLU A 93 8.61 -15.39 -11.32
N GLU A 94 8.81 -16.69 -11.11
CA GLU A 94 9.32 -17.63 -12.13
C GLU A 94 8.35 -17.80 -13.32
N ARG A 95 7.06 -17.99 -13.06
CA ARG A 95 6.03 -18.07 -14.11
C ARG A 95 5.99 -16.80 -14.96
N ARG A 96 6.18 -15.63 -14.33
CA ARG A 96 6.23 -14.36 -15.03
C ARG A 96 7.46 -14.24 -15.93
N ALA A 97 8.64 -14.65 -15.45
CA ALA A 97 9.85 -14.65 -16.25
C ALA A 97 9.68 -15.48 -17.53
N ALA A 98 8.97 -16.61 -17.44
CA ALA A 98 8.61 -17.45 -18.58
C ALA A 98 7.49 -16.87 -19.48
N GLN A 99 6.60 -16.02 -18.96
CA GLN A 99 5.42 -15.49 -19.66
C GLN A 99 5.59 -14.08 -20.26
N THR A 100 6.82 -13.60 -20.43
CA THR A 100 7.11 -12.26 -20.99
C THR A 100 6.45 -12.00 -22.37
N GLU A 101 5.87 -13.01 -23.04
CA GLU A 101 5.17 -12.87 -24.32
C GLU A 101 3.63 -12.98 -24.29
N SER A 102 2.96 -13.30 -23.16
CA SER A 102 1.50 -13.44 -23.20
C SER A 102 0.74 -13.03 -21.94
N ALA A 103 0.12 -11.85 -22.06
CA ALA A 103 -1.28 -11.63 -21.71
C ALA A 103 -1.68 -11.44 -20.24
N TRP A 104 -1.06 -10.53 -19.46
CA TRP A 104 -1.76 -9.85 -18.36
C TRP A 104 -1.25 -8.41 -18.19
N PRO A 105 -2.11 -7.38 -18.03
CA PRO A 105 -1.65 -6.02 -17.79
C PRO A 105 -1.21 -5.89 -16.33
N ILE A 106 0.04 -6.26 -16.04
CA ILE A 106 0.64 -6.12 -14.71
C ILE A 106 1.92 -5.29 -14.86
N ALA A 107 1.76 -3.97 -14.93
CA ALA A 107 2.87 -3.06 -14.65
C ALA A 107 3.31 -3.26 -13.20
N GLN A 108 4.61 -3.54 -12.96
CA GLN A 108 5.14 -3.56 -11.60
C GLN A 108 5.44 -2.13 -11.17
N ILE A 109 5.02 -1.78 -9.96
CA ILE A 109 5.87 -0.96 -9.09
C ILE A 109 6.66 -1.98 -8.27
N THR A 110 7.92 -2.18 -8.64
CA THR A 110 8.91 -2.69 -7.71
C THR A 110 8.87 -1.74 -6.52
N ARG A 111 8.33 -2.17 -5.37
CA ARG A 111 8.57 -1.41 -4.14
C ARG A 111 10.07 -1.18 -4.11
N PRO A 112 10.56 0.09 -4.00
CA PRO A 112 11.99 0.29 -3.89
C PRO A 112 12.42 -0.60 -2.74
N ALA A 113 13.39 -1.47 -3.02
CA ALA A 113 14.11 -2.15 -1.98
C ALA A 113 14.38 -1.06 -0.94
N ILE A 114 13.91 -1.26 0.28
CA ILE A 114 14.49 -0.58 1.42
C ILE A 114 15.94 -1.06 1.35
N GLN A 115 16.76 -0.34 0.59
CA GLN A 115 18.20 -0.43 0.69
C GLN A 115 18.40 -0.16 2.17
N ARG A 116 18.73 -1.21 2.91
CA ARG A 116 19.47 -1.06 4.15
C ARG A 116 20.77 -0.37 3.77
N ARG A 117 20.71 0.94 3.55
CA ARG A 117 21.83 1.80 3.86
C ARG A 117 21.91 1.73 5.36
N SER A 118 22.64 0.74 5.87
CA SER A 118 23.24 0.89 7.19
C SER A 118 23.84 2.30 7.19
N PRO A 119 23.47 3.18 8.13
CA PRO A 119 24.18 4.43 8.27
C PRO A 119 25.64 4.04 8.55
N ARG A 120 26.52 4.25 7.58
CA ARG A 120 27.94 4.35 7.89
C ARG A 120 28.05 5.53 8.86
N PRO A 121 28.65 5.37 10.05
CA PRO A 121 28.88 6.52 10.92
C PRO A 121 29.78 7.51 10.17
N ILE A 122 29.17 8.60 9.71
CA ILE A 122 29.89 9.78 9.25
C ILE A 122 30.32 10.49 10.52
N ALA A 123 31.63 10.76 10.64
CA ALA A 123 32.19 11.53 11.74
C ALA A 123 31.39 12.84 11.91
N PRO A 124 31.00 13.22 13.14
CA PRO A 124 30.22 14.42 13.36
C PRO A 124 31.01 15.64 12.86
N ALA A 125 30.43 16.38 11.92
CA ALA A 125 30.92 17.70 11.59
C ALA A 125 30.72 18.60 12.81
N SER A 126 31.80 19.12 13.38
CA SER A 126 31.75 20.11 14.45
C SER A 126 31.05 21.38 13.94
N VAL A 127 29.77 21.55 14.27
CA VAL A 127 29.05 22.79 14.01
C VAL A 127 29.28 23.72 15.20
N PRO A 128 29.82 24.94 15.00
CA PRO A 128 29.89 25.94 16.06
C PRO A 128 28.46 26.36 16.45
N LEU A 129 28.06 26.05 17.68
CA LEU A 129 26.84 26.59 18.28
C LEU A 129 27.04 28.07 18.60
N THR A 130 26.74 28.94 17.63
CA THR A 130 26.55 30.36 17.90
C THR A 130 25.13 30.54 18.45
N MET A 131 24.99 30.58 19.77
CA MET A 131 23.72 30.93 20.42
C MET A 131 23.36 32.38 20.08
N ALA A 132 22.17 32.57 19.52
CA ALA A 132 21.58 33.88 19.32
C ALA A 132 21.30 34.53 20.69
N SER A 133 22.03 35.59 21.03
CA SER A 133 21.78 36.42 22.21
C SER A 133 20.38 37.04 22.14
N ALA A 134 19.57 36.80 23.17
CA ALA A 134 18.31 37.49 23.36
C ALA A 134 18.55 39.01 23.53
N ARG A 135 17.85 39.80 22.72
CA ARG A 135 17.94 41.26 22.68
C ARG A 135 16.77 41.82 23.51
N GLY A 136 17.01 42.36 24.71
CA GLY A 136 16.00 43.18 25.41
C GLY A 136 16.07 43.33 26.94
N ALA A 137 16.96 44.23 27.42
CA ALA A 137 16.81 45.20 28.53
C ALA A 137 16.58 44.71 30.01
N PRO A 138 16.79 45.56 31.05
CA PRO A 138 18.00 45.61 31.89
C PRO A 138 17.71 45.38 33.42
N PRO A 139 18.71 45.46 34.34
CA PRO A 139 18.66 44.84 35.65
C PRO A 139 18.04 45.74 36.74
N SER A 140 17.27 45.15 37.65
CA SER A 140 16.88 45.79 38.92
C SER A 140 17.63 45.16 40.10
N ARG A 141 18.28 46.01 40.87
CA ARG A 141 19.16 45.76 42.01
C ARG A 141 18.36 45.83 43.33
N ILE A 142 18.92 45.28 44.42
CA ILE A 142 18.62 45.53 45.86
C ILE A 142 17.58 44.56 46.48
N GLY A 143 17.80 43.90 47.63
CA GLY A 143 18.91 43.95 48.58
C GLY A 143 18.76 42.98 49.78
N SER A 144 19.88 42.85 50.49
CA SER A 144 20.11 42.52 51.92
C SER A 144 18.95 42.04 52.82
N VAL A 145 19.13 40.92 53.54
CA VAL A 145 19.39 40.85 55.02
C VAL A 145 19.38 39.37 55.49
N SER A 146 20.24 39.09 56.46
CA SER A 146 20.52 37.82 57.14
C SER A 146 19.59 37.56 58.35
N ALA A 147 19.24 36.29 58.62
CA ALA A 147 18.95 35.74 59.96
C ALA A 147 18.99 34.19 59.90
N ARG A 148 20.01 33.54 60.47
CA ARG A 148 20.05 32.83 61.77
C ARG A 148 19.08 31.64 61.96
N TRP A 149 19.66 30.43 61.86
CA TRP A 149 19.61 29.25 62.75
C TRP A 149 18.32 28.82 63.51
N THR A 150 18.15 27.49 63.51
CA THR A 150 17.71 26.53 64.57
C THR A 150 16.25 26.07 64.77
N GLY A 151 16.14 24.73 64.88
CA GLY A 151 15.18 23.96 65.67
C GLY A 151 14.39 22.94 64.83
N ALA A 152 14.41 21.63 65.06
CA ALA A 152 15.05 20.74 66.03
C ALA A 152 15.20 19.34 65.40
#